data_AF-L7PAN6-F1
#
_entry.id   AF-L7PAN6-F1
#
_cell.length_a   1.000
_cell.length_b   1.000
_cell.length_c   1.000
_cell.angle_alpha   90.00
_cell.angle_beta   90.00
_cell.angle_gamma   90.00
#
_symmetry.space_group_name_H-M   'P 1'
#
loop_
_entity.id
_entity.type
_entity.pdbx_description
1 polymer ?
#
loop_
_entity_poly.entity_id
_entity_poly.type
_entity_poly.pdbx_seq_one_letter_code
_entity_poly.pdbx_strand_id
1 'polypeptide(L)'
;EAKKIIDEGGLVRDDIIIGMVKERIAQDDCKNGFLFDGFPRTLAQAEAMVEAGVDLDAVVEIDVPDSVIVDRMSGRRVHLSSGRTYHVTYNPPKVEGKDDVTGEDLIQRDDDKEETVKKRLAVYHEQTEVLVDFYSKLEGEHAPKYIKVDGTQPV
;
A
#
# COMPACT_ATOMS: atom_id res chain seq x y z
N GLU A 1 -5.00 -23.40 1.32
CA GLU A 1 -6.42 -23.10 1.02
C GLU A 1 -6.60 -21.72 0.37
N ALA A 2 -6.06 -20.65 0.97
CA ALA A 2 -6.08 -19.28 0.42
C ALA A 2 -5.63 -19.16 -1.04
N LYS A 3 -4.52 -19.81 -1.43
CA LYS A 3 -4.02 -19.77 -2.82
C LYS A 3 -5.06 -20.21 -3.86
N LYS A 4 -5.82 -21.27 -3.56
CA LYS A 4 -6.86 -21.79 -4.46
C LYS A 4 -8.03 -20.81 -4.62
N ILE A 5 -8.43 -20.15 -3.53
CA ILE A 5 -9.50 -19.14 -3.52
C ILE A 5 -9.07 -17.90 -4.31
N ILE A 6 -7.81 -17.46 -4.17
CA ILE A 6 -7.23 -16.34 -4.93
C ILE A 6 -7.15 -16.69 -6.42
N ASP A 7 -6.67 -17.89 -6.77
CA ASP A 7 -6.56 -18.36 -8.15
C ASP A 7 -7.95 -18.48 -8.82
N GLU A 8 -9.01 -18.73 -8.03
CA GLU A 8 -10.41 -18.77 -8.48
C GLU A 8 -11.09 -17.38 -8.48
N GLY A 9 -10.36 -16.31 -8.16
CA GLY A 9 -10.87 -14.93 -8.12
C GLY A 9 -11.80 -14.65 -6.93
N GLY A 10 -11.85 -15.53 -5.95
CA GLY A 10 -12.60 -15.35 -4.71
C GLY A 10 -11.89 -14.42 -3.74
N LEU A 11 -12.67 -13.67 -2.95
CA LEU A 11 -12.16 -12.94 -1.81
C LEU A 11 -11.80 -13.95 -0.71
N VAL A 12 -10.54 -13.93 -0.27
CA VAL A 12 -10.12 -14.71 0.90
C VAL A 12 -10.83 -14.15 2.11
N ARG A 13 -11.54 -14.99 2.86
CA ARG A 13 -12.24 -14.58 4.08
C ARG A 13 -11.25 -14.04 5.10
N ASP A 14 -11.68 -13.03 5.88
CA ASP A 14 -10.82 -12.35 6.85
C ASP A 14 -10.26 -13.32 7.91
N ASP A 15 -11.02 -14.34 8.32
CA ASP A 15 -10.57 -15.37 9.27
C ASP A 15 -9.35 -16.16 8.77
N ILE A 16 -9.32 -16.50 7.48
CA ILE A 16 -8.16 -17.15 6.84
C ILE A 16 -6.96 -16.20 6.81
N ILE A 17 -7.19 -14.92 6.48
CA ILE A 17 -6.12 -13.90 6.43
C ILE A 17 -5.49 -13.71 7.81
N ILE A 18 -6.31 -13.59 8.85
CA ILE A 18 -5.81 -13.44 10.23
C ILE A 18 -5.05 -14.68 10.69
N GLY A 19 -5.50 -15.89 10.32
CA GLY A 19 -4.75 -17.12 10.55
C GLY A 19 -3.36 -17.10 9.91
N MET A 20 -3.28 -16.66 8.64
CA MET A 20 -2.00 -16.50 7.92
C MET A 20 -1.10 -15.44 8.57
N VAL A 21 -1.68 -14.32 9.03
CA VAL A 21 -0.94 -13.27 9.74
C VAL A 21 -0.32 -13.84 11.01
N LYS A 22 -1.09 -14.56 11.85
CA LYS A 22 -0.58 -15.17 13.08
C LYS A 22 0.56 -16.15 12.82
N GLU A 23 0.40 -17.02 11.85
CA GLU A 23 1.44 -17.97 11.46
C GLU A 23 2.69 -17.25 10.98
N ARG A 24 2.52 -16.15 10.24
CA ARG A 24 3.65 -15.38 9.69
C ARG A 24 4.44 -14.64 10.76
N ILE A 25 3.77 -13.95 11.69
CA ILE A 25 4.45 -13.18 12.75
C ILE A 25 5.06 -14.06 13.84
N ALA A 26 4.69 -15.35 13.90
CA ALA A 26 5.30 -16.33 14.80
C ALA A 26 6.66 -16.86 14.32
N GLN A 27 7.10 -16.53 13.10
CA GLN A 27 8.36 -16.99 12.54
C GLN A 27 9.57 -16.27 13.18
N ASP A 28 10.73 -16.92 13.13
CA ASP A 28 11.95 -16.46 13.84
C ASP A 28 12.43 -15.07 13.41
N ASP A 29 12.17 -14.68 12.16
CA ASP A 29 12.56 -13.38 11.62
C ASP A 29 11.68 -12.22 12.14
N CYS A 30 10.51 -12.51 12.70
CA CYS A 30 9.60 -11.53 13.29
C CYS A 30 9.82 -11.32 14.80
N LYS A 31 10.79 -12.00 15.42
CA LYS A 31 11.08 -11.86 16.86
C LYS A 31 11.46 -10.44 17.28
N ASN A 32 12.07 -9.68 16.38
CA ASN A 32 12.47 -8.28 16.62
C ASN A 32 11.42 -7.27 16.13
N GLY A 33 10.23 -7.73 15.75
CA GLY A 33 9.17 -6.92 15.20
C GLY A 33 8.84 -7.27 13.74
N PHE A 34 7.81 -6.61 13.23
CA PHE A 34 7.29 -6.78 11.89
C PHE A 34 6.68 -5.46 11.40
N LEU A 35 6.51 -5.34 10.08
CA LEU A 35 5.81 -4.22 9.45
C LEU A 35 4.71 -4.79 8.56
N PHE A 36 3.47 -4.44 8.85
CA PHE A 36 2.38 -4.67 7.91
C PHE A 36 2.37 -3.58 6.86
N ASP A 37 2.59 -3.96 5.60
CA ASP A 37 2.54 -3.05 4.46
C ASP A 37 1.24 -3.29 3.67
N GLY A 38 0.35 -2.30 3.72
CA GLY A 38 -0.96 -2.36 3.08
C GLY A 38 -1.93 -3.36 3.72
N PHE A 39 -1.78 -3.67 5.00
CA PHE A 39 -2.73 -4.43 5.82
C PHE A 39 -2.79 -3.84 7.24
N PRO A 40 -3.97 -3.77 7.89
CA PRO A 40 -5.31 -4.09 7.37
C PRO A 40 -5.80 -3.04 6.35
N ARG A 41 -6.82 -3.38 5.55
CA ARG A 41 -7.45 -2.46 4.58
C ARG A 41 -8.92 -2.15 4.86
N THR A 42 -9.54 -2.92 5.73
CA THR A 42 -10.96 -2.77 6.12
C THR A 42 -11.09 -2.78 7.64
N LEU A 43 -12.16 -2.17 8.15
CA LEU A 43 -12.46 -2.15 9.58
C LEU A 43 -12.54 -3.56 10.18
N ALA A 44 -13.21 -4.49 9.47
CA ALA A 44 -13.35 -5.88 9.91
C ALA A 44 -11.99 -6.58 10.10
N GLN A 45 -10.99 -6.27 9.26
CA GLN A 45 -9.64 -6.81 9.42
C GLN A 45 -8.94 -6.21 10.64
N ALA A 46 -9.09 -4.91 10.87
CA ALA A 46 -8.49 -4.23 12.02
C ALA A 46 -9.09 -4.74 13.35
N GLU A 47 -10.42 -4.89 13.42
CA GLU A 47 -11.12 -5.49 14.56
C GLU A 47 -10.65 -6.93 14.79
N ALA A 48 -10.56 -7.74 13.72
CA ALA A 48 -10.11 -9.11 13.82
C ALA A 48 -8.64 -9.23 14.26
N MET A 49 -7.77 -8.27 13.95
CA MET A 49 -6.40 -8.22 14.49
C MET A 49 -6.39 -7.96 16.00
N VAL A 50 -7.23 -7.04 16.48
CA VAL A 50 -7.38 -6.74 17.91
C VAL A 50 -7.92 -7.96 18.66
N GLU A 51 -9.00 -8.57 18.18
CA GLU A 51 -9.57 -9.80 18.77
C GLU A 51 -8.57 -10.96 18.76
N ALA A 52 -7.72 -11.01 17.73
CA ALA A 52 -6.66 -11.99 17.58
C ALA A 52 -5.49 -11.79 18.55
N GLY A 53 -5.38 -10.66 19.26
CA GLY A 53 -4.23 -10.30 20.08
C GLY A 53 -2.97 -10.03 19.25
N VAL A 54 -3.14 -9.49 18.04
CA VAL A 54 -2.01 -9.00 17.23
C VAL A 54 -1.73 -7.57 17.63
N ASP A 55 -0.80 -7.40 18.56
CA ASP A 55 -0.42 -6.09 19.09
C ASP A 55 0.43 -5.31 18.07
N LEU A 56 0.16 -4.01 17.99
CA LEU A 56 0.91 -3.06 17.16
C LEU A 56 1.46 -1.97 18.06
N ASP A 57 2.74 -1.64 17.91
CA ASP A 57 3.34 -0.50 18.64
C ASP A 57 2.90 0.85 18.05
N ALA A 58 2.75 0.90 16.72
CA ALA A 58 2.42 2.12 16.01
C ALA A 58 1.65 1.86 14.72
N VAL A 59 0.83 2.85 14.34
CA VAL A 59 0.21 2.98 13.03
C VAL A 59 0.71 4.26 12.39
N VAL A 60 1.36 4.15 11.24
CA VAL A 60 1.98 5.27 10.54
C VAL A 60 1.16 5.62 9.30
N GLU A 61 0.43 6.73 9.36
CA GLU A 61 -0.26 7.34 8.22
C GLU A 61 0.71 8.22 7.45
N ILE A 62 0.94 7.92 6.18
CA ILE A 62 1.68 8.79 5.26
C ILE A 62 0.66 9.61 4.49
N ASP A 63 0.51 10.87 4.88
CA ASP A 63 -0.46 11.79 4.32
C ASP A 63 0.09 12.48 3.08
N VAL A 64 -0.61 12.30 1.97
CA VAL A 64 -0.25 12.89 0.68
C VAL A 64 -1.53 13.34 -0.02
N PRO A 65 -1.62 14.61 -0.47
CA PRO A 65 -2.79 15.07 -1.21
C PRO A 65 -3.01 14.24 -2.48
N ASP A 66 -4.27 13.93 -2.80
CA ASP A 66 -4.67 13.17 -3.99
C ASP A 66 -4.07 13.71 -5.29
N SER A 67 -4.04 15.04 -5.44
CA SER A 67 -3.44 15.68 -6.62
C SER A 67 -1.97 15.30 -6.79
N VAL A 68 -1.21 15.29 -5.70
CA VAL A 68 0.21 14.90 -5.71
C VAL A 68 0.35 13.41 -6.04
N ILE A 69 -0.54 12.56 -5.52
CA ILE A 69 -0.54 11.12 -5.85
C ILE A 69 -0.82 10.91 -7.34
N VAL A 70 -1.86 11.56 -7.86
CA VAL A 70 -2.25 11.48 -9.28
C VAL A 70 -1.13 11.97 -10.18
N ASP A 71 -0.53 13.12 -9.88
CA ASP A 71 0.58 13.68 -10.65
C ASP A 71 1.79 12.73 -10.64
N ARG A 72 2.15 12.20 -9.46
CA ARG A 72 3.29 11.29 -9.29
C ARG A 72 3.10 9.95 -10.03
N MET A 73 1.89 9.41 -10.00
CA MET A 73 1.59 8.12 -10.65
C MET A 73 1.44 8.29 -12.16
N SER A 74 0.68 9.29 -12.61
CA SER A 74 0.44 9.54 -14.04
C SER A 74 1.70 9.93 -14.82
N GLY A 75 2.67 10.55 -14.14
CA GLY A 75 3.96 10.88 -14.73
C GLY A 75 4.93 9.71 -14.83
N ARG A 76 4.66 8.57 -14.18
CA ARG A 76 5.57 7.41 -14.16
C ARG A 76 5.68 6.75 -15.53
N ARG A 77 6.90 6.36 -15.89
CA ARG A 77 7.21 5.58 -17.07
C ARG A 77 8.12 4.42 -16.68
N VAL A 78 8.00 3.30 -17.37
CA VAL A 78 8.83 2.12 -17.13
C VAL A 78 9.35 1.54 -18.43
N HIS A 79 10.60 1.11 -18.40
CA HIS A 79 11.18 0.29 -19.45
C HIS A 79 10.99 -1.18 -19.07
N LEU A 80 10.03 -1.87 -19.72
CA LEU A 80 9.57 -3.20 -19.31
C LEU A 80 10.68 -4.25 -19.22
N SER A 81 11.62 -4.26 -20.17
CA SER A 81 12.66 -5.29 -20.24
C SER A 81 13.68 -5.19 -19.10
N SER A 82 13.88 -3.99 -18.54
CA SER A 82 14.89 -3.74 -17.50
C SER A 82 14.32 -3.38 -16.12
N GLY A 83 13.06 -2.98 -16.05
CA GLY A 83 12.44 -2.43 -14.85
C GLY A 83 12.85 -0.99 -14.50
N ARG A 84 13.73 -0.34 -15.28
CA ARG A 84 14.10 1.07 -15.06
C ARG A 84 12.86 1.97 -15.10
N THR A 85 12.80 2.91 -14.17
CA THR A 85 11.68 3.84 -14.00
C THR A 85 12.09 5.27 -14.26
N TYR A 86 11.21 6.01 -14.92
CA TYR A 86 11.34 7.43 -15.20
C TYR A 86 10.08 8.15 -14.74
N HIS A 87 10.15 9.47 -14.67
CA HIS A 87 9.00 10.31 -14.43
C HIS A 87 9.07 11.55 -15.32
N VAL A 88 8.01 11.84 -16.08
CA VAL A 88 8.01 12.93 -17.08
C VAL A 88 8.45 14.30 -16.53
N THR A 89 8.16 14.59 -15.25
CA THR A 89 8.60 15.81 -14.55
C THR A 89 9.84 15.62 -13.67
N TYR A 90 9.80 14.69 -12.70
CA TYR A 90 10.83 14.60 -11.64
C TYR A 90 12.09 13.80 -12.03
N ASN A 91 11.99 12.92 -13.02
CA ASN A 91 13.11 12.11 -13.52
C ASN A 91 12.91 11.82 -15.02
N PRO A 92 12.91 12.87 -15.88
CA PRO A 92 12.59 12.70 -17.29
C PRO A 92 13.69 11.88 -17.99
N PRO A 93 13.32 11.02 -18.95
CA PRO A 93 14.32 10.43 -19.82
C PRO A 93 15.02 11.52 -20.65
N LYS A 94 16.25 11.24 -21.09
CA LYS A 94 17.03 12.14 -21.97
C LYS A 94 16.33 12.41 -23.29
N VAL A 95 15.61 11.41 -23.81
CA VAL A 95 14.78 11.52 -25.00
C VAL A 95 13.36 11.12 -24.63
N GLU A 96 12.39 11.96 -24.96
CA GLU A 96 10.99 11.74 -24.61
C GLU A 96 10.50 10.37 -25.07
N GLY A 97 9.92 9.62 -24.13
CA GLY A 97 9.39 8.28 -24.39
C GLY A 97 10.43 7.19 -24.62
N LYS A 98 11.73 7.45 -24.45
CA LYS A 98 12.80 6.47 -24.69
C LYS A 98 13.60 6.15 -23.45
N ASP A 99 13.99 4.89 -23.30
CA ASP A 99 14.94 4.48 -22.28
C ASP A 99 16.35 5.03 -22.57
N ASP A 100 17.01 5.58 -21.56
CA ASP A 100 18.31 6.24 -21.69
C ASP A 100 19.46 5.30 -22.07
N VAL A 101 19.30 3.99 -21.89
CA VAL A 101 20.34 2.98 -22.13
C VAL A 101 20.11 2.27 -23.45
N THR A 102 18.89 1.81 -23.72
CA THR A 102 18.57 1.00 -24.90
C THR A 102 17.98 1.80 -26.04
N GLY A 103 17.39 2.97 -25.78
CA GLY A 103 16.60 3.73 -26.76
C GLY A 103 15.26 3.07 -27.11
N GLU A 104 14.86 2.02 -26.39
CA GLU A 104 13.55 1.37 -26.53
C GLU A 104 12.43 2.24 -25.95
N ASP A 105 11.19 1.95 -26.32
CA ASP A 105 10.02 2.71 -25.87
C ASP A 105 9.75 2.48 -24.38
N LEU A 106 9.52 3.59 -23.67
CA LEU A 106 8.96 3.59 -22.34
C LEU A 106 7.44 3.50 -22.42
N ILE A 107 6.85 2.79 -21.46
CA ILE A 107 5.41 2.72 -21.33
C ILE A 107 4.95 3.34 -20.02
N GLN A 108 3.69 3.78 -19.99
CA GLN A 108 2.95 3.98 -18.75
C GLN A 108 2.18 2.70 -18.47
N ARG A 109 2.26 2.19 -17.24
CA ARG A 109 1.48 1.00 -16.85
C ARG A 109 0.00 1.36 -16.75
N ASP A 110 -0.88 0.39 -16.98
CA ASP A 110 -2.33 0.62 -16.91
C ASP A 110 -2.81 1.08 -15.54
N ASP A 111 -2.11 0.68 -14.48
CA ASP A 111 -2.40 1.06 -13.11
C ASP A 111 -1.84 2.44 -12.71
N ASP A 112 -0.92 2.98 -13.50
CA ASP A 112 -0.39 4.34 -13.37
C ASP A 112 -1.25 5.36 -14.14
N LYS A 113 -2.28 4.94 -14.89
CA LYS A 113 -3.19 5.85 -15.61
C LYS A 113 -4.02 6.67 -14.61
N GLU A 114 -4.18 7.97 -14.87
CA GLU A 114 -4.90 8.91 -14.01
C GLU A 114 -6.28 8.40 -13.59
N GLU A 115 -7.09 7.92 -14.54
CA GLU A 115 -8.41 7.36 -14.25
C GLU A 115 -8.37 6.13 -13.34
N THR A 116 -7.36 5.27 -13.49
CA THR A 116 -7.17 4.11 -12.62
C THR A 116 -6.74 4.54 -11.21
N VAL A 117 -5.84 5.52 -11.12
CA VAL A 117 -5.37 6.07 -9.85
C VAL A 117 -6.51 6.73 -9.09
N LYS A 118 -7.31 7.58 -9.74
CA LYS A 118 -8.48 8.22 -9.13
C LYS A 118 -9.50 7.21 -8.61
N LYS A 119 -9.75 6.13 -9.36
CA LYS A 119 -10.63 5.04 -8.90
C LYS A 119 -10.08 4.35 -7.66
N ARG A 120 -8.76 4.10 -7.61
CA ARG A 120 -8.12 3.50 -6.43
C ARG A 120 -8.18 4.43 -5.21
N LEU A 121 -7.97 5.73 -5.40
CA LEU A 121 -8.13 6.73 -4.34
C LEU A 121 -9.56 6.79 -3.82
N ALA A 122 -10.56 6.77 -4.70
CA ALA A 122 -11.96 6.73 -4.29
C ALA A 122 -12.28 5.51 -3.41
N VAL A 123 -11.80 4.32 -3.78
CA VAL A 123 -11.95 3.11 -2.97
C VAL A 123 -11.22 3.22 -1.63
N TYR A 124 -10.02 3.82 -1.62
CA TYR A 124 -9.27 4.08 -0.40
C TYR A 124 -10.05 4.97 0.58
N HIS A 125 -10.59 6.10 0.10
CA HIS A 125 -11.41 7.00 0.93
C HIS A 125 -12.69 6.33 1.45
N GLU A 126 -13.30 5.46 0.63
CA GLU A 126 -14.53 4.76 1.02
C GLU A 126 -14.27 3.65 2.07
N GLN A 127 -13.19 2.89 1.92
CA GLN A 127 -13.00 1.63 2.66
C GLN A 127 -11.86 1.63 3.66
N THR A 128 -10.82 2.44 3.42
CA THR A 128 -9.56 2.39 4.17
C THR A 128 -9.36 3.62 5.03
N GLU A 129 -9.84 4.80 4.62
CA GLU A 129 -9.73 6.02 5.44
C GLU A 129 -10.45 5.90 6.79
N VAL A 130 -11.50 5.08 6.88
CA VAL A 130 -12.16 4.75 8.16
C VAL A 130 -11.22 4.11 9.19
N LEU A 131 -10.11 3.52 8.75
CA LEU A 131 -9.09 2.95 9.64
C LEU A 131 -8.27 4.02 10.37
N VAL A 132 -8.11 5.21 9.77
CA VAL A 132 -7.48 6.36 10.44
C VAL A 132 -8.27 6.70 11.69
N ASP A 133 -9.58 6.81 11.54
CA ASP A 133 -10.50 7.10 12.64
C ASP A 133 -10.52 5.98 13.69
N PHE A 134 -10.48 4.71 13.26
CA PHE A 134 -10.42 3.56 14.15
C PHE A 134 -9.15 3.57 15.02
N TYR A 135 -7.97 3.63 14.40
CA TYR A 135 -6.70 3.55 15.14
C TYR A 135 -6.37 4.82 15.92
N SER A 136 -6.78 5.99 15.44
CA SER A 136 -6.56 7.25 16.18
C SER A 136 -7.40 7.38 17.45
N LYS A 137 -8.53 6.67 17.53
CA LYS A 137 -9.45 6.67 18.68
C LYS A 137 -9.35 5.40 19.53
N LEU A 138 -8.50 4.45 19.15
CA LEU A 138 -8.32 3.22 19.90
C LEU A 138 -7.62 3.54 21.23
N GLU A 139 -8.22 3.15 22.34
CA GLU A 139 -7.70 3.37 23.69
C GLU A 139 -7.53 2.03 24.42
N GLY A 140 -6.51 1.94 25.28
CA GLY A 140 -6.22 0.74 26.07
C GLY A 140 -4.73 0.50 26.21
N GLU A 141 -4.38 -0.51 27.03
CA GLU A 141 -2.98 -0.88 27.30
C GLU A 141 -2.23 -1.33 26.04
N HIS A 142 -2.96 -1.88 25.05
CA HIS A 142 -2.43 -2.38 23.78
C HIS A 142 -2.76 -1.49 22.58
N ALA A 143 -3.24 -0.27 22.81
CA ALA A 143 -3.54 0.65 21.70
C ALA A 143 -2.25 1.15 21.03
N PRO A 144 -2.12 1.03 19.69
CA PRO A 144 -0.95 1.51 18.98
C PRO A 144 -0.86 3.03 19.05
N LYS A 145 0.37 3.54 19.04
CA LYS A 145 0.59 4.97 18.83
C LYS A 145 0.23 5.35 17.40
N TYR A 146 -0.74 6.23 17.24
CA TYR A 146 -1.03 6.83 15.94
C TYR A 146 0.00 7.91 15.57
N ILE A 147 0.59 7.81 14.38
CA ILE A 147 1.59 8.74 13.88
C ILE A 147 1.20 9.17 12.47
N LYS A 148 1.00 10.47 12.28
CA LYS A 148 0.77 11.08 10.98
C LYS A 148 2.05 11.73 10.48
N VAL A 149 2.45 11.41 9.25
CA VAL A 149 3.66 11.94 8.60
C VAL A 149 3.27 12.59 7.28
N ASP A 150 3.82 13.78 7.01
CA ASP A 150 3.68 14.46 5.73
C ASP A 150 4.54 13.76 4.66
N GLY A 151 3.90 13.04 3.75
CA GLY A 151 4.55 12.29 2.69
C GLY A 151 4.97 13.13 1.48
N THR A 152 4.82 14.45 1.52
CA THR A 152 5.31 15.36 0.48
C THR A 152 6.76 15.81 0.70
N GLN A 153 7.33 15.52 1.87
CA GLN A 153 8.69 15.93 2.22
C GLN A 153 9.76 15.07 1.50
N PRO A 154 10.96 15.63 1.25
CA PRO A 154 12.10 14.85 0.76
C PRO A 154 12.48 13.71 1.70
N VAL A 155 12.99 12.61 1.13
CA VAL A 155 13.54 11.44 1.84
C VAL A 155 14.96 11.71 2.34
#